data_AF-A0A929T3Y7-F1
#
_entry.id   AF-A0A929T3Y7-F1
#
_cell.length_a   1.000
_cell.length_b   1.000
_cell.length_c   1.000
_cell.angle_alpha   90.00
_cell.angle_beta   90.00
_cell.angle_gamma   90.00
#
_symmetry.space_group_name_H-M   'P 1'
#
loop_
_entity.id
_entity.type
_entity.pdbx_description
1 polymer ?
#
loop_
_entity_poly.entity_id
_entity_poly.type
_entity_poly.pdbx_seq_one_letter_code
_entity_poly.pdbx_strand_id
1 'polypeptide(L)'
;CLYFGFLLACLAPGNRLRQTGTKGLSPLQAVLSSFRHIFTDVGGDFLSLPVILLFLLLLPLLLIAGRQAANACAQNHSAFFRHPLLAISLFLCLSASNITPPLYATANIDAGRIRALMWEQFVLLLVLCLFYLAGWITSICHLFGVTSNAHPDSFSSPEDDRTPVLRRAEPKKSSCTRTAFFCQLFYGIVLLLFLLRSAYLLQVNPRYYMSTSAITDLANGNMRHYRAECDKREKIFHDASVKKVSLSPLHTKPELLFFQDFSTDPQDWLNRAVAEYYQKESVEIAPETRRF
;
A
#
# COMPACT_ATOMS: atom_id res chain seq x y z
N CYS A 1 -26.38 -6.13 -9.88
CA CYS A 1 -26.44 -5.69 -8.47
C CYS A 1 -25.55 -4.48 -8.19
N LEU A 2 -24.25 -4.48 -8.54
CA LEU A 2 -23.33 -3.37 -8.24
C LEU A 2 -23.72 -2.02 -8.87
N TYR A 3 -24.12 -2.01 -10.15
CA TYR A 3 -24.54 -0.78 -10.83
C TYR A 3 -25.81 -0.15 -10.25
N PHE A 4 -26.77 -0.98 -9.85
CA PHE A 4 -28.01 -0.51 -9.23
C PHE A 4 -27.74 0.10 -7.85
N GLY A 5 -26.90 -0.56 -7.04
CA GLY A 5 -26.46 -0.01 -5.75
C GLY A 5 -25.71 1.32 -5.90
N PHE A 6 -24.85 1.44 -6.93
CA PHE A 6 -24.14 2.69 -7.23
C PHE A 6 -25.11 3.81 -7.65
N LEU A 7 -26.08 3.52 -8.51
CA LEU A 7 -27.10 4.49 -8.93
C LEU A 7 -27.93 4.99 -7.74
N LEU A 8 -28.39 4.09 -6.87
CA LEU A 8 -29.09 4.46 -5.64
C LEU A 8 -28.22 5.33 -4.74
N ALA A 9 -26.93 4.99 -4.59
CA ALA A 9 -25.99 5.79 -3.82
C ALA A 9 -25.86 7.20 -4.41
N CYS A 10 -25.67 7.36 -5.73
CA CYS A 10 -25.56 8.66 -6.39
C CYS A 10 -26.83 9.52 -6.25
N LEU A 11 -28.00 8.89 -6.31
CA LEU A 11 -29.30 9.57 -6.23
C LEU A 11 -29.74 9.87 -4.79
N ALA A 12 -29.05 9.34 -3.78
CA ALA A 12 -29.41 9.54 -2.39
C ALA A 12 -29.36 11.04 -2.02
N PRO A 13 -30.47 11.64 -1.56
CA PRO A 13 -30.55 13.08 -1.30
C PRO A 13 -29.59 13.54 -0.19
N GLY A 14 -29.25 12.65 0.74
CA GLY A 14 -28.27 12.89 1.81
C GLY A 14 -26.88 13.25 1.30
N ASN A 15 -26.48 12.83 0.09
CA ASN A 15 -25.19 13.20 -0.47
C ASN A 15 -25.09 14.69 -0.77
N ARG A 16 -26.18 15.31 -1.25
CA ARG A 16 -26.22 16.76 -1.51
C ARG A 16 -26.11 17.54 -0.21
N LEU A 17 -26.81 17.10 0.84
CA LEU A 17 -26.74 17.70 2.18
C LEU A 17 -25.35 17.57 2.82
N ARG A 18 -24.63 16.47 2.58
CA ARG A 18 -23.24 16.32 3.06
C ARG A 18 -22.27 17.22 2.30
N GLN A 19 -22.49 17.42 1.00
CA GLN A 19 -21.66 18.28 0.17
C GLN A 19 -21.83 19.77 0.46
N THR A 20 -22.93 20.23 1.08
CA THR A 20 -23.04 21.65 1.47
C THR A 20 -22.06 22.04 2.57
N GLY A 21 -21.56 21.08 3.34
CA GLY A 21 -20.59 21.30 4.42
C GLY A 21 -19.12 21.25 3.99
N THR A 22 -18.81 20.87 2.74
CA THR A 22 -17.44 20.73 2.25
C THR A 22 -17.25 21.40 0.89
N LYS A 23 -16.04 21.90 0.61
CA LYS A 23 -15.70 22.48 -0.70
C LYS A 23 -14.75 21.54 -1.43
N GLY A 24 -15.30 20.69 -2.29
CA GLY A 24 -14.54 19.76 -3.14
C GLY A 24 -14.29 20.30 -4.55
N LEU A 25 -13.54 19.53 -5.36
CA LEU A 25 -13.33 19.83 -6.78
C LEU A 25 -14.53 19.38 -7.63
N SER A 26 -14.69 19.96 -8.83
CA SER A 26 -15.65 19.44 -9.81
C SER A 26 -15.27 18.02 -10.27
N PRO A 27 -16.22 17.17 -10.73
CA PRO A 27 -15.92 15.78 -11.08
C PRO A 27 -14.77 15.63 -12.10
N LEU A 28 -14.78 16.43 -13.17
CA LEU A 28 -13.74 16.39 -14.20
C LEU A 28 -12.39 16.85 -13.65
N GLN A 29 -12.36 17.92 -12.85
CA GLN A 29 -11.14 18.40 -12.23
C GLN A 29 -10.57 17.39 -11.23
N ALA A 30 -11.42 16.71 -10.45
CA ALA A 30 -11.00 15.67 -9.52
C ALA A 30 -10.32 14.51 -10.25
N VAL A 31 -10.91 14.04 -11.36
CA VAL A 31 -10.31 12.99 -12.20
C VAL A 31 -8.97 13.44 -12.77
N LEU A 32 -8.90 14.60 -13.42
CA LEU A 32 -7.65 15.08 -14.04
C LEU A 32 -6.56 15.35 -13.00
N SER A 33 -6.92 15.94 -11.86
CA SER A 33 -5.99 16.19 -10.75
C SER A 33 -5.48 14.87 -10.14
N SER A 34 -6.32 13.83 -10.07
CA SER A 34 -5.89 12.52 -9.54
C SER A 34 -4.72 11.92 -10.34
N PHE A 35 -4.75 12.02 -11.66
CA PHE A 35 -3.63 11.58 -12.51
C PHE A 35 -2.37 12.43 -12.28
N ARG A 36 -2.52 13.74 -12.07
CA ARG A 36 -1.39 14.61 -11.72
C ARG A 36 -0.73 14.18 -10.41
N HIS A 37 -1.55 13.88 -9.40
CA HIS A 37 -1.09 13.42 -8.08
C HIS A 37 -0.36 12.08 -8.13
N ILE A 38 -0.73 11.17 -9.05
CA ILE A 38 0.07 9.97 -9.29
C ILE A 38 1.50 10.37 -9.63
N PHE A 39 1.72 11.26 -10.59
CA PHE A 39 3.09 11.57 -11.02
C PHE A 39 3.88 12.43 -10.01
N THR A 40 3.22 13.30 -9.24
CA THR A 40 3.90 14.15 -8.24
C THR A 40 4.21 13.38 -6.96
N ASP A 41 3.24 12.63 -6.44
CA ASP A 41 3.33 12.06 -5.09
C ASP A 41 3.93 10.64 -5.15
N VAL A 42 3.55 9.84 -6.16
CA VAL A 42 4.08 8.48 -6.33
C VAL A 42 5.53 8.51 -6.83
N GLY A 43 5.86 9.46 -7.72
CA GLY A 43 7.20 9.58 -8.30
C GLY A 43 8.27 10.07 -7.31
N GLY A 44 7.86 10.80 -6.26
CA GLY A 44 8.76 11.35 -5.25
C GLY A 44 8.70 10.61 -3.92
N ASP A 45 7.56 10.73 -3.22
CA ASP A 45 7.45 10.35 -1.81
C ASP A 45 7.30 8.83 -1.61
N PHE A 46 6.69 8.11 -2.56
CA PHE A 46 6.32 6.71 -2.37
C PHE A 46 7.47 5.73 -2.68
N LEU A 47 8.36 6.09 -3.61
CA LEU A 47 9.54 5.31 -3.99
C LEU A 47 10.75 5.62 -3.11
N SER A 48 10.59 5.48 -1.80
CA SER A 48 11.70 5.62 -0.86
C SER A 48 12.75 4.52 -1.05
N LEU A 49 13.99 4.77 -0.63
CA LEU A 49 15.09 3.80 -0.77
C LEU A 49 14.77 2.41 -0.18
N PRO A 50 14.18 2.26 1.02
CA PRO A 50 13.78 0.95 1.53
C PRO A 50 12.78 0.23 0.63
N VAL A 51 11.84 0.96 0.04
CA VAL A 51 10.84 0.41 -0.90
C VAL A 51 11.52 -0.08 -2.17
N ILE A 52 12.45 0.70 -2.74
CA ILE A 52 13.23 0.29 -3.91
C ILE A 52 14.01 -1.00 -3.62
N LEU A 53 14.72 -1.05 -2.50
CA LEU A 53 15.48 -2.25 -2.10
C LEU A 53 14.57 -3.47 -1.89
N LEU A 54 13.39 -3.27 -1.30
CA LEU A 54 12.37 -4.32 -1.16
C LEU A 54 11.90 -4.83 -2.53
N PHE A 55 11.56 -3.95 -3.47
CA PHE A 55 11.14 -4.35 -4.81
C PHE A 55 12.26 -5.04 -5.60
N LEU A 56 13.52 -4.61 -5.44
CA LEU A 56 14.66 -5.33 -5.99
C LEU A 56 14.79 -6.74 -5.42
N LEU A 57 14.58 -6.93 -4.11
CA LEU A 57 14.59 -8.24 -3.48
C LEU A 57 13.42 -9.13 -3.95
N LEU A 58 12.24 -8.54 -4.18
CA LEU A 58 11.06 -9.25 -4.68
C LEU A 58 11.11 -9.52 -6.19
N LEU A 59 11.88 -8.74 -6.95
CA LEU A 59 11.98 -8.85 -8.41
C LEU A 59 12.21 -10.29 -8.92
N PRO A 60 13.20 -11.08 -8.44
CA PRO A 60 13.41 -12.43 -8.94
C PRO A 60 12.19 -13.33 -8.71
N LEU A 61 11.50 -13.19 -7.58
CA LEU A 61 10.27 -13.93 -7.29
C LEU A 61 9.17 -13.55 -8.29
N LEU A 62 8.98 -12.25 -8.55
CA LEU A 62 7.98 -11.76 -9.50
C LEU A 62 8.28 -12.17 -10.93
N LEU A 63 9.56 -12.20 -11.33
CA LEU A 63 9.99 -12.68 -12.64
C LEU A 63 9.70 -14.17 -12.83
N ILE A 64 9.99 -14.99 -11.81
CA ILE A 64 9.70 -16.44 -11.84
C ILE A 64 8.19 -16.67 -11.89
N ALA A 65 7.43 -16.00 -11.02
CA ALA A 65 5.98 -16.12 -10.96
C ALA A 65 5.32 -15.71 -12.28
N GLY A 66 5.72 -14.56 -12.85
CA GLY A 66 5.19 -14.08 -14.12
C GLY A 66 5.52 -15.04 -15.28
N ARG A 67 6.75 -15.57 -15.30
CA ARG A 67 7.15 -16.59 -16.29
C ARG A 67 6.31 -17.87 -16.19
N GLN A 68 6.12 -18.38 -14.98
CA GLN A 68 5.29 -19.58 -14.75
C GLN A 68 3.84 -19.34 -15.17
N ALA A 69 3.27 -18.17 -14.82
CA ALA A 69 1.92 -17.80 -15.22
C ALA A 69 1.79 -17.68 -16.75
N ALA A 70 2.76 -17.09 -17.44
CA ALA A 70 2.78 -17.01 -18.90
C ALA A 70 2.85 -18.38 -19.56
N ASN A 71 3.68 -19.29 -19.05
CA ASN A 71 3.76 -20.66 -19.56
C ASN A 71 2.43 -21.42 -19.38
N ALA A 72 1.77 -21.26 -18.24
CA ALA A 72 0.45 -21.86 -17.99
C ALA A 72 -0.63 -21.27 -18.91
N CYS A 73 -0.61 -19.95 -19.11
CA CYS A 73 -1.57 -19.26 -19.99
C CYS A 73 -1.33 -19.55 -21.46
N ALA A 74 -0.12 -19.91 -21.89
CA ALA A 74 0.16 -20.22 -23.30
C ALA A 74 -0.73 -21.35 -23.85
N GLN A 75 -1.17 -22.29 -23.00
CA GLN A 75 -1.99 -23.43 -23.40
C GLN A 75 -3.48 -23.08 -23.54
N ASN A 76 -4.05 -22.28 -22.62
CA ASN A 76 -5.50 -22.02 -22.55
C ASN A 76 -5.89 -20.56 -22.87
N HIS A 77 -5.00 -19.59 -22.65
CA HIS A 77 -5.27 -18.15 -22.72
C HIS A 77 -4.07 -17.36 -23.26
N SER A 78 -3.61 -17.70 -24.46
CA SER A 78 -2.40 -17.10 -25.08
C SER A 78 -2.46 -15.57 -25.26
N ALA A 79 -3.65 -14.97 -25.23
CA ALA A 79 -3.84 -13.52 -25.33
C ALA A 79 -3.64 -12.74 -24.02
N PHE A 80 -3.61 -13.41 -22.86
CA PHE A 80 -3.67 -12.73 -21.56
C PHE A 80 -2.52 -11.75 -21.32
N PHE A 81 -1.30 -12.11 -21.71
CA PHE A 81 -0.10 -11.29 -21.53
C PHE A 81 0.22 -10.41 -22.74
N ARG A 82 -0.64 -10.33 -23.76
CA ARG A 82 -0.30 -9.71 -25.05
C ARG A 82 -0.24 -8.17 -25.01
N HIS A 83 -0.87 -7.54 -24.02
CA HIS A 83 -1.14 -6.10 -24.01
C HIS A 83 -0.60 -5.40 -22.75
N PRO A 84 0.74 -5.22 -22.62
CA PRO A 84 1.35 -4.58 -21.46
C PRO A 84 0.90 -3.13 -21.27
N LEU A 85 0.70 -2.38 -22.36
CA LEU A 85 0.26 -0.98 -22.28
C LEU A 85 -1.17 -0.87 -21.76
N LEU A 86 -2.06 -1.81 -22.10
CA LEU A 86 -3.42 -1.85 -21.55
C LEU A 86 -3.39 -2.21 -20.06
N ALA A 87 -2.54 -3.15 -19.65
CA ALA A 87 -2.37 -3.50 -18.24
C ALA A 87 -1.82 -2.32 -17.42
N ILE A 88 -0.77 -1.64 -17.91
CA ILE A 88 -0.22 -0.44 -17.27
C ILE A 88 -1.27 0.67 -17.19
N SER A 89 -2.01 0.92 -18.27
CA SER A 89 -3.07 1.92 -18.30
C SER A 89 -4.16 1.60 -17.29
N LEU A 90 -4.57 0.32 -17.19
CA LEU A 90 -5.53 -0.14 -16.19
C LEU A 90 -5.02 0.12 -14.77
N PHE A 91 -3.76 -0.23 -14.47
CA PHE A 91 -3.19 0.01 -13.15
C PHE A 91 -3.10 1.50 -12.81
N LEU A 92 -2.74 2.36 -13.77
CA LEU A 92 -2.77 3.82 -13.58
C LEU A 92 -4.19 4.34 -13.32
N CYS A 93 -5.19 3.85 -14.04
CA CYS A 93 -6.59 4.20 -13.80
C CYS A 93 -7.08 3.73 -12.43
N LEU A 94 -6.66 2.54 -11.97
CA LEU A 94 -7.02 2.02 -10.66
C LEU A 94 -6.41 2.87 -9.53
N SER A 95 -5.15 3.31 -9.68
CA SER A 95 -4.53 4.27 -8.75
C SER A 95 -5.27 5.61 -8.74
N ALA A 96 -5.61 6.15 -9.92
CA ALA A 96 -6.34 7.42 -10.05
C ALA A 96 -7.72 7.36 -9.39
N SER A 97 -8.38 6.19 -9.50
CA SER A 97 -9.70 5.95 -8.91
C SER A 97 -9.71 6.02 -7.38
N ASN A 98 -8.60 5.75 -6.69
CA ASN A 98 -8.53 5.86 -5.23
C ASN A 98 -8.33 7.32 -4.76
N ILE A 99 -7.62 8.10 -5.56
CA ILE A 99 -7.32 9.52 -5.29
C ILE A 99 -8.52 10.43 -5.63
N THR A 100 -9.34 10.04 -6.61
CA THR A 100 -10.46 10.88 -7.10
C THR A 100 -11.53 11.18 -6.04
N PRO A 101 -12.04 10.22 -5.25
CA PRO A 101 -13.08 10.49 -4.26
C PRO A 101 -12.74 11.55 -3.20
N PRO A 102 -11.56 11.52 -2.53
CA PRO A 102 -11.22 12.56 -1.56
C PRO A 102 -11.02 13.94 -2.21
N LEU A 103 -10.44 14.00 -3.41
CA LEU A 103 -10.34 15.25 -4.17
C LEU A 103 -11.72 15.82 -4.54
N TYR A 104 -12.66 14.96 -4.93
CA TYR A 104 -14.03 15.36 -5.21
C TYR A 104 -14.80 15.79 -3.96
N ALA A 105 -14.58 15.15 -2.82
CA ALA A 105 -15.34 15.41 -1.59
C ALA A 105 -14.85 16.67 -0.84
N THR A 106 -13.54 16.82 -0.69
CA THR A 106 -12.93 17.83 0.20
C THR A 106 -11.78 18.59 -0.43
N ALA A 107 -11.41 18.28 -1.68
CA ALA A 107 -10.22 18.84 -2.36
C ALA A 107 -8.92 18.69 -1.55
N ASN A 108 -8.87 17.72 -0.63
CA ASN A 108 -7.78 17.52 0.31
C ASN A 108 -7.46 16.02 0.43
N ILE A 109 -6.18 15.69 0.28
CA ILE A 109 -5.63 14.33 0.37
C ILE A 109 -4.54 14.19 1.44
N ASP A 110 -4.29 15.24 2.23
CA ASP A 110 -3.16 15.30 3.17
C ASP A 110 -3.40 14.50 4.45
N ALA A 111 -4.62 14.01 4.67
CA ALA A 111 -4.90 13.13 5.78
C ALA A 111 -4.05 11.86 5.69
N GLY A 112 -3.28 11.56 6.74
CA GLY A 112 -2.35 10.43 6.76
C GLY A 112 -2.99 9.08 6.38
N ARG A 113 -4.24 8.84 6.78
CA ARG A 113 -5.02 7.65 6.38
C ARG A 113 -5.22 7.57 4.85
N ILE A 114 -5.54 8.69 4.21
CA ILE A 114 -5.77 8.74 2.77
C ILE A 114 -4.45 8.47 2.04
N ARG A 115 -3.36 9.14 2.45
CA ARG A 115 -2.02 8.94 1.90
C ARG A 115 -1.53 7.49 2.09
N ALA A 116 -1.83 6.86 3.23
CA ALA A 116 -1.50 5.45 3.47
C ALA A 116 -2.23 4.50 2.51
N LEU A 117 -3.53 4.70 2.30
CA LEU A 117 -4.31 3.90 1.33
C LEU A 117 -3.80 4.05 -0.11
N MET A 118 -3.43 5.28 -0.49
CA MET A 118 -2.81 5.55 -1.80
C MET A 118 -1.49 4.80 -1.95
N TRP A 119 -0.65 4.82 -0.92
CA TRP A 119 0.63 4.12 -0.92
C TRP A 119 0.47 2.59 -0.96
N GLU A 120 -0.43 2.01 -0.16
CA GLU A 120 -0.71 0.57 -0.16
C GLU A 120 -1.21 0.09 -1.53
N GLN A 121 -2.15 0.82 -2.13
CA GLN A 121 -2.65 0.49 -3.46
C GLN A 121 -1.56 0.62 -4.51
N PHE A 122 -0.72 1.66 -4.43
CA PHE A 122 0.42 1.83 -5.31
C PHE A 122 1.37 0.62 -5.24
N VAL A 123 1.77 0.18 -4.04
CA VAL A 123 2.64 -0.98 -3.84
C VAL A 123 2.02 -2.23 -4.46
N LEU A 124 0.74 -2.49 -4.21
CA LEU A 124 0.01 -3.63 -4.77
C LEU A 124 0.01 -3.60 -6.31
N LEU A 125 -0.34 -2.44 -6.90
CA LEU A 125 -0.42 -2.29 -8.35
C LEU A 125 0.96 -2.34 -9.01
N LEU A 126 2.01 -1.87 -8.34
CA LEU A 126 3.39 -2.00 -8.81
C LEU A 126 3.84 -3.46 -8.82
N VAL A 127 3.52 -4.24 -7.78
CA VAL A 127 3.78 -5.70 -7.77
C VAL A 127 3.08 -6.39 -8.94
N LEU A 128 1.79 -6.09 -9.16
CA LEU A 128 1.01 -6.65 -10.27
C LEU A 128 1.55 -6.21 -11.64
N CYS A 129 2.02 -4.96 -11.75
CA CYS A 129 2.64 -4.43 -12.96
C CYS A 129 3.92 -5.18 -13.31
N LEU A 130 4.84 -5.33 -12.33
CA LEU A 130 6.09 -6.07 -12.53
C LEU A 130 5.84 -7.55 -12.85
N PHE A 131 4.88 -8.18 -12.18
CA PHE A 131 4.45 -9.55 -12.48
C PHE A 131 3.90 -9.66 -13.92
N TYR A 132 3.03 -8.75 -14.33
CA TYR A 132 2.45 -8.76 -15.68
C TYR A 132 3.53 -8.54 -16.75
N LEU A 133 4.43 -7.59 -16.54
CA LEU A 133 5.55 -7.33 -17.43
C LEU A 133 6.47 -8.54 -17.57
N ALA A 134 6.74 -9.27 -16.48
CA ALA A 134 7.51 -10.51 -16.51
C ALA A 134 6.83 -11.59 -17.39
N GLY A 135 5.51 -11.74 -17.24
CA GLY A 135 4.74 -12.66 -18.08
C GLY A 135 4.68 -12.24 -19.55
N TRP A 136 4.56 -10.94 -19.82
CA TRP A 136 4.63 -10.39 -21.18
C TRP A 136 5.98 -10.61 -21.85
N ILE A 137 7.09 -10.33 -21.14
CA ILE A 137 8.45 -10.61 -21.64
C ILE A 137 8.59 -12.09 -22.00
N THR A 138 8.11 -12.99 -21.14
CA THR A 138 8.13 -14.44 -21.40
C THR A 138 7.32 -14.79 -22.65
N SER A 139 6.13 -14.21 -22.80
CA SER A 139 5.24 -14.44 -23.94
C SER A 139 5.85 -13.95 -25.26
N ILE A 140 6.56 -12.83 -25.22
CA ILE A 140 7.36 -12.33 -26.35
C ILE A 140 8.49 -13.31 -26.70
N CYS A 141 9.23 -13.80 -25.71
CA CYS A 141 10.32 -14.74 -25.95
C CYS A 141 9.83 -16.03 -26.62
N HIS A 142 8.64 -16.53 -26.25
CA HIS A 142 8.00 -17.66 -26.92
C HIS A 142 7.61 -17.32 -28.37
N LEU A 143 7.07 -16.13 -28.62
CA LEU A 143 6.68 -15.69 -29.97
C LEU A 143 7.87 -15.60 -30.92
N PHE A 144 9.02 -15.10 -30.44
CA PHE A 144 10.25 -14.98 -31.22
C PHE A 144 11.12 -16.26 -31.22
N GLY A 145 10.64 -17.36 -30.63
CA GLY A 145 11.36 -18.64 -30.61
C GLY A 145 12.70 -18.60 -29.85
N VAL A 146 12.87 -17.64 -28.92
CA VAL A 146 14.11 -17.44 -28.16
C VAL A 146 14.26 -18.48 -27.03
N THR A 147 13.22 -19.27 -26.74
CA THR A 147 13.25 -20.33 -25.73
C THR A 147 13.83 -21.64 -26.28
N SER A 148 15.14 -21.68 -26.50
CA SER A 148 15.88 -22.95 -26.50
C SER A 148 16.06 -23.43 -25.07
N ASN A 149 15.11 -24.24 -24.59
CA ASN A 149 15.27 -25.26 -23.57
C ASN A 149 14.00 -26.11 -23.62
N ALA A 150 13.93 -26.96 -24.64
CA ALA A 150 12.94 -28.03 -24.74
C ALA A 150 13.10 -28.95 -23.52
N HIS A 151 12.01 -29.12 -22.76
CA HIS A 151 11.82 -30.29 -21.92
C HIS A 151 11.59 -31.48 -22.88
N PRO A 152 12.37 -32.57 -22.85
CA PRO A 152 12.20 -33.69 -23.76
C PRO A 152 11.17 -34.66 -23.18
N ASP A 153 9.89 -34.30 -23.26
CA ASP A 153 8.80 -35.21 -22.90
C ASP A 153 7.92 -35.50 -24.13
N SER A 154 8.45 -36.31 -25.04
CA SER A 154 7.63 -37.21 -25.85
C SER A 154 8.48 -38.41 -26.26
N PHE A 155 8.08 -39.57 -25.77
CA PHE A 155 8.66 -40.87 -26.10
C PHE A 155 8.11 -41.27 -27.48
N SER A 156 8.93 -41.17 -28.52
CA SER A 156 8.68 -41.86 -29.79
C SER A 156 9.66 -43.03 -29.92
N SER A 157 9.13 -44.22 -30.13
CA SER A 157 9.91 -45.46 -30.33
C SER A 157 10.80 -45.36 -31.58
N PRO A 158 12.03 -45.91 -31.55
CA PRO A 158 12.94 -45.86 -32.69
C PRO A 158 12.89 -47.15 -33.52
N GLU A 159 12.76 -47.02 -34.84
CA GLU A 159 13.27 -48.02 -35.78
C GLU A 159 14.20 -47.34 -36.80
N ASP A 160 15.43 -47.85 -36.75
CA ASP A 160 16.45 -47.98 -37.78
C ASP A 160 17.48 -46.86 -38.11
N ASP A 161 18.74 -47.27 -37.87
CA ASP A 161 19.91 -47.15 -38.75
C ASP A 161 21.14 -46.30 -38.27
N ARG A 162 22.15 -47.06 -37.83
CA ARG A 162 23.63 -46.90 -37.93
C ARG A 162 24.35 -45.64 -37.38
N THR A 163 25.11 -45.90 -36.32
CA THR A 163 26.20 -45.13 -35.63
C THR A 163 27.45 -44.84 -36.51
N PRO A 164 28.53 -44.12 -36.09
CA PRO A 164 28.83 -43.46 -34.80
C PRO A 164 29.52 -42.05 -34.89
N VAL A 165 29.14 -41.06 -34.06
CA VAL A 165 30.13 -40.08 -33.52
C VAL A 165 29.73 -39.68 -32.11
N LEU A 166 30.48 -40.18 -31.13
CA LEU A 166 30.51 -39.67 -29.77
C LEU A 166 31.03 -38.22 -29.76
N ARG A 167 30.17 -37.24 -30.03
CA ARG A 167 30.40 -35.86 -29.56
C ARG A 167 29.63 -35.70 -28.26
N ARG A 168 30.23 -36.14 -27.15
CA ARG A 168 29.78 -35.78 -25.81
C ARG A 168 29.89 -34.25 -25.72
N ALA A 169 28.77 -33.56 -25.91
CA ALA A 169 28.69 -32.15 -25.60
C ALA A 169 28.89 -32.04 -24.08
N GLU A 170 30.10 -31.70 -23.66
CA GLU A 170 30.38 -31.23 -22.31
C GLU A 170 29.32 -30.16 -21.96
N PRO A 171 28.51 -30.35 -20.91
CA PRO A 171 27.55 -29.32 -20.53
C PRO A 171 28.36 -28.07 -20.16
N LYS A 172 28.00 -26.92 -20.74
CA LYS A 172 28.51 -25.58 -20.37
C LYS A 172 28.17 -25.26 -18.91
N LYS A 173 28.77 -25.97 -17.94
CA LYS A 173 28.56 -25.77 -16.50
C LYS A 173 29.32 -24.55 -16.00
N SER A 174 30.51 -24.25 -16.53
CA SER A 174 31.39 -23.19 -15.99
C SER A 174 30.84 -21.76 -16.08
N SER A 175 30.14 -21.42 -17.17
CA SER A 175 29.56 -20.08 -17.35
C SER A 175 28.28 -19.86 -16.55
N CYS A 176 27.51 -20.92 -16.30
CA CYS A 176 26.26 -20.84 -15.53
C CYS A 176 26.54 -20.63 -14.03
N THR A 177 27.58 -21.26 -13.49
CA THR A 177 27.98 -21.13 -12.08
C THR A 177 28.51 -19.73 -11.76
N ARG A 178 29.27 -19.12 -12.68
CA ARG A 178 29.85 -17.78 -12.47
C ARG A 178 28.78 -16.68 -12.49
N THR A 179 27.80 -16.76 -13.39
CA THR A 179 26.67 -15.81 -13.42
C THR A 179 25.78 -15.97 -12.19
N ALA A 180 25.47 -17.20 -11.77
CA ALA A 180 24.70 -17.46 -10.56
C ALA A 180 25.36 -16.88 -9.31
N PHE A 181 26.70 -17.01 -9.19
CA PHE A 181 27.47 -16.42 -8.10
C PHE A 181 27.35 -14.89 -8.06
N PHE A 182 27.48 -14.21 -9.20
CA PHE A 182 27.31 -12.74 -9.25
C PHE A 182 25.88 -12.28 -8.93
N CYS A 183 24.86 -13.03 -9.37
CA CYS A 183 23.48 -12.73 -8.99
C CYS A 183 23.26 -12.91 -7.49
N GLN A 184 23.76 -14.01 -6.91
CA GLN A 184 23.69 -14.25 -5.47
C GLN A 184 24.40 -13.16 -4.68
N LEU A 185 25.59 -12.75 -5.12
CA LEU A 185 26.34 -11.65 -4.51
C LEU A 185 25.56 -10.33 -4.59
N PHE A 186 24.97 -10.01 -5.74
CA PHE A 186 24.14 -8.81 -5.92
C PHE A 186 22.95 -8.80 -4.96
N TYR A 187 22.16 -9.87 -4.91
CA TYR A 187 21.01 -9.94 -4.00
C TYR A 187 21.43 -9.98 -2.53
N GLY A 188 22.60 -10.57 -2.23
CA GLY A 188 23.21 -10.50 -0.90
C GLY A 188 23.56 -9.07 -0.49
N ILE A 189 24.11 -8.26 -1.41
CA ILE A 189 24.38 -6.84 -1.17
C ILE A 189 23.07 -6.05 -1.00
N VAL A 190 22.07 -6.28 -1.86
CA VAL A 190 20.76 -5.62 -1.75
C VAL A 190 20.10 -5.93 -0.40
N LEU A 191 20.13 -7.20 0.03
CA LEU A 191 19.61 -7.61 1.34
C LEU A 191 20.39 -6.95 2.48
N LEU A 192 21.72 -6.92 2.41
CA LEU A 192 22.54 -6.25 3.41
C LEU A 192 22.21 -4.76 3.50
N LEU A 193 22.10 -4.06 2.37
CA LEU A 193 21.72 -2.64 2.32
C LEU A 193 20.32 -2.41 2.89
N PHE A 194 19.37 -3.29 2.60
CA PHE A 194 18.02 -3.22 3.15
C PHE A 194 18.02 -3.37 4.67
N LEU A 195 18.78 -4.33 5.20
CA LEU A 195 18.90 -4.56 6.64
C LEU A 195 19.62 -3.41 7.34
N LEU A 196 20.75 -2.94 6.79
CA LEU A 196 21.49 -1.80 7.34
C LEU A 196 20.64 -0.51 7.34
N ARG A 197 19.93 -0.24 6.24
CA ARG A 197 19.04 0.92 6.15
C ARG A 197 17.89 0.81 7.15
N SER A 198 17.28 -0.37 7.27
CA SER A 198 16.21 -0.62 8.25
C SER A 198 16.72 -0.42 9.67
N ALA A 199 17.87 -0.98 10.03
CA ALA A 199 18.47 -0.82 11.36
C ALA A 199 18.76 0.66 11.69
N TYR A 200 19.32 1.41 10.73
CA TYR A 200 19.54 2.85 10.87
C TYR A 200 18.23 3.61 11.11
N LEU A 201 17.16 3.28 10.39
CA LEU A 201 15.85 3.91 10.56
C LEU A 201 15.26 3.64 11.95
N LEU A 202 15.38 2.41 12.47
CA LEU A 202 14.96 2.10 13.84
C LEU A 202 15.78 2.86 14.89
N GLN A 203 17.08 3.03 14.66
CA GLN A 203 17.95 3.75 15.60
C GLN A 203 17.60 5.24 15.64
N VAL A 204 17.32 5.85 14.49
CA VAL A 204 16.92 7.26 14.40
C VAL A 204 15.51 7.46 14.93
N ASN A 205 14.60 6.55 14.61
CA ASN A 205 13.21 6.61 15.04
C ASN A 205 12.69 5.20 15.37
N PRO A 206 12.60 4.84 16.67
CA PRO A 206 12.03 3.56 17.11
C PRO A 206 10.58 3.34 16.66
N ARG A 207 9.85 4.43 16.35
CA ARG A 207 8.47 4.40 15.87
C ARG A 207 8.34 4.37 14.34
N TYR A 208 9.44 4.19 13.61
CA TYR A 208 9.43 4.24 12.15
C TYR A 208 8.51 3.20 11.50
N TYR A 209 8.57 1.94 11.97
CA TYR A 209 7.66 0.90 11.50
C TYR A 209 6.46 0.78 12.43
N MET A 210 5.30 0.42 11.87
CA MET A 210 4.08 0.18 12.65
C MET A 210 4.33 -0.86 13.75
N SER A 211 5.05 -1.93 13.45
CA SER A 211 5.38 -2.99 14.41
C SER A 211 6.30 -2.47 15.54
N THR A 212 7.34 -1.71 15.21
CA THR A 212 8.28 -1.19 16.21
C THR A 212 7.65 -0.08 17.05
N SER A 213 6.77 0.72 16.46
CA SER A 213 5.95 1.70 17.17
C SER A 213 5.02 1.03 18.18
N ALA A 214 4.30 -0.02 17.76
CA ALA A 214 3.42 -0.80 18.65
C ALA A 214 4.20 -1.42 19.81
N ILE A 215 5.36 -2.04 19.53
CA ILE A 215 6.23 -2.63 20.56
C ILE A 215 6.74 -1.55 21.52
N THR A 216 7.15 -0.39 21.00
CA THR A 216 7.66 0.73 21.81
C THR A 216 6.60 1.26 22.77
N ASP A 217 5.39 1.51 22.27
CA ASP A 217 4.29 2.03 23.09
C ASP A 217 3.77 0.99 24.10
N LEU A 218 3.86 -0.30 23.77
CA LEU A 218 3.54 -1.39 24.69
C LEU A 218 4.60 -1.54 25.80
N ALA A 219 5.89 -1.49 25.43
CA ALA A 219 7.01 -1.66 26.35
C ALA A 219 7.11 -0.51 27.37
N ASN A 220 6.94 0.74 26.91
CA ASN A 220 7.03 1.92 27.77
C ASN A 220 5.81 2.10 28.69
N GLY A 221 4.76 1.29 28.53
CA GLY A 221 3.53 1.41 29.33
C GLY A 221 2.63 2.59 28.95
N ASN A 222 3.00 3.38 27.92
CA ASN A 222 2.21 4.50 27.41
C ASN A 222 0.77 4.09 27.09
N MET A 223 0.58 2.91 26.51
CA MET A 223 -0.74 2.36 26.20
C MET A 223 -1.60 2.15 27.45
N ARG A 224 -1.00 1.74 28.57
CA ARG A 224 -1.72 1.55 29.85
C ARG A 224 -2.14 2.90 30.44
N HIS A 225 -1.27 3.90 30.40
CA HIS A 225 -1.58 5.25 30.87
C HIS A 225 -2.66 5.91 30.02
N TYR A 226 -2.53 5.84 28.69
CA TYR A 226 -3.52 6.34 27.76
C TYR A 226 -4.89 5.71 27.97
N ARG A 227 -4.95 4.38 28.10
CA ARG A 227 -6.20 3.67 28.42
C ARG A 227 -6.81 4.16 29.72
N ALA A 228 -6.03 4.28 30.79
CA ALA A 228 -6.53 4.74 32.08
C ALA A 228 -7.08 6.18 32.02
N GLU A 229 -6.51 7.06 31.20
CA GLU A 229 -7.03 8.42 30.96
C GLU A 229 -8.34 8.39 30.17
N CYS A 230 -8.41 7.59 29.11
CA CYS A 230 -9.64 7.39 28.34
C CYS A 230 -10.78 6.81 29.20
N ASP A 231 -10.51 5.77 30.00
CA ASP A 231 -11.50 5.14 30.89
C ASP A 231 -12.03 6.15 31.94
N LYS A 232 -11.19 7.09 32.40
CA LYS A 232 -11.63 8.18 33.30
C LYS A 232 -12.54 9.17 32.58
N ARG A 233 -12.18 9.59 31.37
CA ARG A 233 -12.99 10.51 30.56
C ARG A 233 -14.33 9.89 30.18
N GLU A 234 -14.35 8.61 29.81
CA GLU A 234 -15.56 7.85 29.50
C GLU A 234 -16.55 7.85 30.68
N LYS A 235 -16.07 7.64 31.91
CA LYS A 235 -16.94 7.73 33.11
C LYS A 235 -17.59 9.11 33.28
N ILE A 236 -16.87 10.20 32.98
CA ILE A 236 -17.42 11.57 33.03
C ILE A 236 -18.49 11.75 31.95
N PHE A 237 -18.26 11.21 30.76
CA PHE A 237 -19.24 11.28 29.68
C PHE A 237 -20.53 10.52 30.01
N HIS A 238 -20.44 9.38 30.71
CA HIS A 238 -21.62 8.62 31.14
C HIS A 238 -22.33 9.18 32.39
N ASP A 239 -21.72 10.11 33.13
CA ASP A 239 -22.37 10.73 34.28
C ASP A 239 -23.42 11.76 33.84
N ALA A 240 -24.70 11.43 34.02
CA ALA A 240 -25.82 12.29 33.62
C ALA A 240 -25.91 13.62 34.41
N SER A 241 -25.26 13.71 35.58
CA SER A 241 -25.23 14.92 36.41
C SER A 241 -24.31 16.00 35.82
N VAL A 242 -23.28 15.59 35.05
CA VAL A 242 -22.34 16.50 34.40
C VAL A 242 -22.88 16.90 33.03
N LYS A 243 -23.34 18.14 32.89
CA LYS A 243 -23.86 18.71 31.63
C LYS A 243 -22.80 19.47 30.82
N LYS A 244 -21.92 20.21 31.49
CA LYS A 244 -20.77 20.89 30.86
C LYS A 244 -19.50 20.16 31.25
N VAL A 245 -18.80 19.60 30.27
CA VAL A 245 -17.62 18.77 30.49
C VAL A 245 -16.37 19.56 30.16
N SER A 246 -15.51 19.77 31.15
CA SER A 246 -14.18 20.32 30.98
C SER A 246 -13.14 19.27 31.34
N LEU A 247 -12.31 18.88 30.37
CA LEU A 247 -11.32 17.80 30.53
C LEU A 247 -9.90 18.37 30.58
N SER A 248 -9.02 17.72 31.36
CA SER A 248 -7.58 17.97 31.24
C SER A 248 -7.05 17.35 29.94
N PRO A 249 -6.09 18.00 29.23
CA PRO A 249 -5.45 17.41 28.04
C PRO A 249 -4.88 16.01 28.31
N LEU A 250 -4.93 15.12 27.31
CA LEU A 250 -4.30 13.81 27.41
C LEU A 250 -2.80 13.99 27.58
N HIS A 251 -2.25 13.35 28.62
CA HIS A 251 -0.82 13.42 28.86
C HIS A 251 -0.07 12.48 27.93
N THR A 252 -0.58 11.25 27.79
CA THR A 252 0.07 10.23 26.97
C THR A 252 -0.62 10.16 25.60
N LYS A 253 0.17 10.24 24.52
CA LYS A 253 -0.32 10.17 23.14
C LYS A 253 0.43 9.06 22.39
N PRO A 254 -0.05 7.80 22.47
CA PRO A 254 0.56 6.68 21.74
C PRO A 254 0.42 6.89 20.23
N GLU A 255 1.48 6.61 19.48
CA GLU A 255 1.59 6.97 18.05
C GLU A 255 0.49 6.32 17.20
N LEU A 256 0.15 5.06 17.50
CA LEU A 256 -0.78 4.28 16.70
C LEU A 256 -2.26 4.48 17.09
N LEU A 257 -2.53 4.86 18.34
CA LEU A 257 -3.90 4.97 18.85
C LEU A 257 -4.40 6.42 18.92
N PHE A 258 -3.50 7.37 19.15
CA PHE A 258 -3.90 8.76 19.33
C PHE A 258 -4.15 9.41 17.96
N PHE A 259 -5.41 9.74 17.68
CA PHE A 259 -5.77 10.49 16.47
C PHE A 259 -5.72 12.00 16.72
N GLN A 260 -6.50 12.50 17.67
CA GLN A 260 -6.52 13.90 18.10
C GLN A 260 -7.19 14.00 19.49
N ASP A 261 -6.96 15.10 20.20
CA ASP A 261 -7.69 15.43 21.44
C ASP A 261 -8.79 16.47 21.14
N PHE A 262 -9.67 16.73 22.11
CA PHE A 262 -10.67 17.80 22.03
C PHE A 262 -10.04 19.20 21.91
N SER A 263 -10.78 20.15 21.37
CA SER A 263 -10.36 21.55 21.28
C SER A 263 -10.71 22.33 22.55
N THR A 264 -10.06 23.49 22.73
CA THR A 264 -10.52 24.52 23.67
C THR A 264 -11.74 25.27 23.15
N ASP A 265 -12.05 25.17 21.84
CA ASP A 265 -13.25 25.74 21.24
C ASP A 265 -14.40 24.72 21.28
N PRO A 266 -15.50 24.98 22.03
CA PRO A 266 -16.67 24.10 22.06
C PRO A 266 -17.36 23.92 20.71
N GLN A 267 -17.14 24.83 19.75
CA GLN A 267 -17.73 24.75 18.41
C GLN A 267 -16.91 23.87 17.45
N ASP A 268 -15.73 23.40 17.87
CA ASP A 268 -14.99 22.41 17.11
C ASP A 268 -15.86 21.19 16.81
N TRP A 269 -15.68 20.62 15.62
CA TRP A 269 -16.53 19.54 15.13
C TRP A 269 -16.46 18.31 16.03
N LEU A 270 -15.30 18.00 16.61
CA LEU A 270 -15.14 16.84 17.49
C LEU A 270 -15.87 17.06 18.81
N ASN A 271 -15.70 18.26 19.39
CA ASN A 271 -16.33 18.65 20.64
C ASN A 271 -17.86 18.60 20.51
N ARG A 272 -18.42 19.17 19.44
CA ARG A 272 -19.86 19.14 19.18
C ARG A 272 -20.38 17.72 18.97
N ALA A 273 -19.69 16.91 18.16
CA ALA A 273 -20.12 15.54 17.90
C ALA A 273 -20.17 14.69 19.19
N VAL A 274 -19.17 14.84 20.06
CA VAL A 274 -19.13 14.11 21.33
C VAL A 274 -20.14 14.67 22.34
N ALA A 275 -20.32 15.99 22.40
CA ALA A 275 -21.34 16.61 23.25
C ALA A 275 -22.75 16.12 22.86
N GLU A 276 -23.06 16.11 21.57
CA GLU A 276 -24.34 15.59 21.05
C GLU A 276 -24.54 14.12 21.38
N TYR A 277 -23.52 13.28 21.13
CA TYR A 277 -23.59 11.83 21.38
C TYR A 277 -23.86 11.49 22.85
N TYR A 278 -23.18 12.16 23.79
CA TYR A 278 -23.35 11.95 25.23
C TYR A 278 -24.39 12.87 25.90
N GLN A 279 -25.17 13.62 25.11
CA GLN A 279 -26.21 14.54 25.59
C GLN A 279 -25.68 15.57 26.61
N LYS A 280 -24.50 16.13 26.31
CA LYS A 280 -23.84 17.21 27.06
C LYS A 280 -24.17 18.56 26.41
N GLU A 281 -24.17 19.62 27.23
CA GLU A 281 -24.30 21.00 26.75
C GLU A 281 -23.02 21.48 26.06
N SER A 282 -21.86 21.11 26.60
CA SER A 282 -20.57 21.42 26.00
C SER A 282 -19.49 20.41 26.43
N VAL A 283 -18.50 20.24 25.57
CA VAL A 283 -17.27 19.49 25.84
C VAL A 283 -16.10 20.38 25.41
N GLU A 284 -15.12 20.57 26.28
CA GLU A 284 -13.92 21.34 25.98
C GLU A 284 -12.71 20.84 26.79
N ILE A 285 -11.51 21.14 26.31
CA ILE A 285 -10.30 20.98 27.09
C ILE A 285 -10.04 22.24 27.90
N ALA A 286 -9.74 22.07 29.19
CA ALA A 286 -9.26 23.15 30.02
C ALA A 286 -7.92 23.67 29.48
N PRO A 287 -7.75 24.99 29.27
CA PRO A 287 -6.49 25.54 28.77
C PRO A 287 -5.33 25.10 29.69
N GLU A 288 -4.21 24.68 29.09
CA GLU A 288 -3.03 24.25 29.86
C GLU A 288 -2.62 25.38 30.82
N THR A 289 -2.84 25.17 32.12
CA THR A 289 -2.18 25.99 33.13
C THR A 289 -0.68 25.75 33.01
N ARG A 290 0.04 26.66 32.35
CA ARG A 290 1.52 26.68 32.37
C ARG A 290 1.94 26.69 33.84
N ARG A 291 2.39 25.53 34.35
CA ARG A 291 3.18 25.49 35.57
C ARG A 291 4.57 25.94 35.15
N PHE A 292 4.91 27.19 35.48
CA PHE A 292 6.26 27.73 35.41
C PHE A 292 7.18 27.01 36.38
#